data_AF-A0AAP2AHC5-F1
#
_entry.id   AF-A0AAP2AHC5-F1
#
_cell.length_a   1.000
_cell.length_b   1.000
_cell.length_c   1.000
_cell.angle_alpha   90.00
_cell.angle_beta   90.00
_cell.angle_gamma   90.00
#
_symmetry.space_group_name_H-M   'P 1'
#
loop_
_entity.id
_entity.type
_entity.pdbx_description
1 polymer ?
#
loop_
_entity_poly.entity_id
_entity_poly.type
_entity_poly.pdbx_seq_one_letter_code
_entity_poly.pdbx_strand_id
1 'polypeptide(L)'
;MIDHTGFSVTHLEDSKRFYTRILASLGHVIRHEIPEAAVGFGPAQSDEGADPGGGFWITQGTPSTPRMHLAFSAKSKAQVDAFHRAGLDAGGKDNGAPGYRPQYHPGYYAAFVLDPDGYNIEAVYHETP
;
A
#
# COMPACT_ATOMS: atom_id res chain seq x y z
N MET A 1 -14.92 1.60 8.63
CA MET A 1 -13.76 2.30 9.23
C MET A 1 -12.82 1.23 9.72
N ILE A 2 -11.55 1.28 9.31
CA ILE A 2 -10.49 0.38 9.78
C ILE A 2 -9.50 1.28 10.53
N ASP A 3 -9.17 0.91 11.76
CA ASP A 3 -8.19 1.65 12.58
C ASP A 3 -6.76 1.33 12.11
N HIS A 4 -6.39 0.05 12.17
CA HIS A 4 -5.18 -0.49 11.57
C HIS A 4 -5.41 -1.89 11.01
N THR A 5 -4.52 -2.33 10.12
CA THR A 5 -4.49 -3.69 9.58
C THR A 5 -3.04 -4.11 9.31
N GLY A 6 -2.82 -5.39 9.08
CA GLY A 6 -1.52 -5.88 8.68
C GLY A 6 -1.54 -7.35 8.30
N PHE A 7 -0.44 -7.79 7.68
CA PHE A 7 -0.25 -9.18 7.29
C PHE A 7 1.22 -9.59 7.37
N SER A 8 1.44 -10.89 7.34
CA SER A 8 2.78 -11.45 7.37
C SER A 8 3.42 -11.48 5.97
N VAL A 9 4.72 -11.22 5.92
CA VAL A 9 5.57 -11.23 4.73
C VAL A 9 6.75 -12.17 4.92
N THR A 10 7.22 -12.81 3.86
CA THR A 10 8.29 -13.83 3.96
C THR A 10 9.63 -13.20 4.32
N HIS A 11 9.95 -12.04 3.74
CA HIS A 11 11.20 -11.32 3.96
C HIS A 11 10.92 -9.85 4.28
N LEU A 12 10.92 -9.51 5.57
CA LEU A 12 10.55 -8.20 6.08
C LEU A 12 11.35 -7.07 5.44
N GLU A 13 12.67 -7.25 5.23
CA GLU A 13 13.50 -6.20 4.64
C GLU A 13 13.18 -5.93 3.16
N ASP A 14 12.84 -6.97 2.41
CA ASP A 14 12.45 -6.83 1.00
C ASP A 14 11.09 -6.12 0.89
N SER A 15 10.13 -6.57 1.69
CA SER A 15 8.80 -5.96 1.76
C SER A 15 8.86 -4.55 2.34
N LYS A 16 9.69 -4.28 3.34
CA LYS A 16 9.93 -2.92 3.88
C LYS A 16 10.39 -2.00 2.76
N ARG A 17 11.42 -2.37 1.99
CA ARG A 17 11.90 -1.54 0.86
C ARG A 17 10.80 -1.30 -0.18
N PHE A 18 10.00 -2.31 -0.49
CA PHE A 18 8.86 -2.19 -1.39
C PHE A 18 7.80 -1.22 -0.85
N TYR A 19 7.27 -1.47 0.35
CA TYR A 19 6.20 -0.67 0.95
C TYR A 19 6.64 0.75 1.27
N THR A 20 7.88 0.99 1.69
CA THR A 20 8.41 2.35 1.85
C THR A 20 8.32 3.15 0.54
N ARG A 21 8.66 2.54 -0.60
CA ARG A 21 8.64 3.23 -1.91
C ARG A 21 7.23 3.54 -2.39
N ILE A 22 6.33 2.56 -2.38
CA ILE A 22 4.98 2.77 -2.90
C ILE A 22 4.15 3.65 -1.97
N LEU A 23 4.32 3.54 -0.65
CA LEU A 23 3.51 4.31 0.30
C LEU A 23 4.00 5.77 0.39
N ALA A 24 5.29 6.03 0.10
CA ALA A 24 5.80 7.39 -0.04
C ALA A 24 5.10 8.19 -1.15
N SER A 25 4.70 7.56 -2.28
CA SER A 25 3.96 8.25 -3.34
C SER A 25 2.55 8.67 -2.91
N LEU A 26 2.03 8.03 -1.86
CA LEU A 26 0.74 8.33 -1.24
C LEU A 26 0.86 9.25 -0.02
N GLY A 27 2.08 9.67 0.35
CA GLY A 27 2.34 10.56 1.49
C GLY A 27 2.44 9.86 2.85
N HIS A 28 2.68 8.55 2.83
CA HIS A 28 2.91 7.75 4.03
C HIS A 28 4.41 7.51 4.25
N VAL A 29 4.77 7.32 5.52
CA VAL A 29 6.14 7.07 5.98
C VAL A 29 6.14 5.88 6.93
N ILE A 30 7.33 5.37 7.26
CA ILE A 30 7.49 4.47 8.40
C ILE A 30 7.19 5.26 9.67
N ARG A 31 6.30 4.73 10.48
CA ARG A 31 5.84 5.31 11.75
C ARG A 31 6.43 4.59 12.94
N HIS A 32 6.61 3.28 12.81
CA HIS A 32 7.20 2.46 13.85
C HIS A 32 7.96 1.29 13.24
N GLU A 33 9.03 0.88 13.90
CA GLU A 33 9.82 -0.29 13.53
C GLU A 33 10.10 -1.11 14.79
N ILE A 34 9.78 -2.39 14.70
CA ILE A 34 10.24 -3.40 15.64
C ILE A 34 11.30 -4.21 14.88
N PRO A 35 12.60 -4.04 15.21
CA PRO A 35 13.69 -4.66 14.47
C PRO A 35 13.44 -6.15 14.23
N GLU A 36 13.61 -6.59 12.98
CA GLU A 36 13.45 -7.98 12.53
C GLU A 36 12.03 -8.57 12.68
N ALA A 37 11.07 -7.83 13.23
CA ALA A 37 9.74 -8.34 13.54
C ALA A 37 8.63 -7.64 12.75
N ALA A 38 8.57 -6.30 12.74
CA ALA A 38 7.46 -5.60 12.13
C ALA A 38 7.80 -4.15 11.73
N VAL A 39 7.07 -3.64 10.73
CA VAL A 39 7.14 -2.24 10.29
C VAL A 39 5.73 -1.70 10.16
N GLY A 40 5.46 -0.57 10.81
CA GLY A 40 4.21 0.17 10.75
C GLY A 40 4.32 1.40 9.86
N PHE A 41 3.30 1.63 9.03
CA PHE A 41 3.21 2.71 8.06
C PHE A 41 1.97 3.56 8.30
N GLY A 42 2.11 4.87 8.09
CA GLY A 42 1.03 5.82 8.25
C GLY A 42 1.37 7.18 7.63
N PRO A 43 0.40 8.11 7.59
CA PRO A 43 0.63 9.44 7.04
C PRO A 43 1.82 10.15 7.71
N ALA A 44 2.55 10.98 6.96
CA ALA A 44 3.64 11.78 7.51
C ALA A 44 3.19 12.77 8.61
N GLN A 45 1.94 13.23 8.52
CA GLN A 45 1.25 14.02 9.52
C GLN A 45 0.01 13.25 9.96
N SER A 46 -0.10 12.96 11.26
CA SER A 46 -1.27 12.30 11.84
C SER A 46 -2.01 13.24 12.77
N ASP A 47 -3.32 13.09 12.80
CA ASP A 47 -4.20 13.77 13.74
C ASP A 47 -3.93 13.32 15.18
N GLU A 48 -4.35 14.15 16.15
CA GLU A 48 -4.29 13.78 17.57
C GLU A 48 -5.13 12.51 17.82
N GLY A 49 -4.56 11.56 18.56
CA GLY A 49 -5.21 10.29 18.90
C GLY A 49 -5.10 9.19 17.83
N ALA A 50 -4.43 9.44 16.70
CA ALA A 50 -4.12 8.39 15.73
C ALA A 50 -3.12 7.36 16.31
N ASP A 51 -3.20 6.10 15.86
CA ASP A 51 -2.23 5.06 16.22
C ASP A 51 -0.79 5.54 15.90
N PRO A 52 0.11 5.59 16.89
CA PRO A 52 1.47 6.07 16.69
C PRO A 52 2.26 5.26 15.65
N GLY A 53 1.95 3.96 15.49
CA GLY A 53 2.55 3.08 14.48
C GLY A 53 1.84 3.04 13.14
N GLY A 54 0.75 3.79 13.00
CA GLY A 54 0.02 3.96 11.74
C GLY A 54 -1.01 2.86 11.44
N GLY A 55 -1.66 2.98 10.29
CA GLY A 55 -2.81 2.14 9.93
C GLY A 55 -2.47 0.86 9.15
N PHE A 56 -1.21 0.67 8.74
CA PHE A 56 -0.81 -0.50 7.96
C PHE A 56 0.50 -1.10 8.47
N TRP A 57 0.50 -2.40 8.74
CA TRP A 57 1.66 -3.13 9.26
C TRP A 57 2.04 -4.31 8.38
N ILE A 58 3.35 -4.55 8.28
CA ILE A 58 3.91 -5.81 7.78
C ILE A 58 4.71 -6.47 8.90
N THR A 59 4.60 -7.79 9.01
CA THR A 59 5.29 -8.57 10.05
C THR A 59 6.08 -9.71 9.40
N GLN A 60 7.30 -9.97 9.85
CA GLN A 60 8.07 -11.15 9.45
C GLN A 60 7.27 -12.42 9.78
N GLY A 61 7.04 -13.30 8.79
CA GLY A 61 6.28 -14.53 9.03
C GLY A 61 5.84 -15.25 7.76
N THR A 62 4.80 -16.07 7.89
CA THR A 62 4.24 -16.85 6.76
C THR A 62 3.12 -16.06 6.08
N PRO A 63 3.21 -15.74 4.77
CA PRO A 63 2.15 -15.04 4.06
C PRO A 63 0.81 -15.78 4.04
N SER A 64 -0.30 -15.04 4.04
CA SER A 64 -1.65 -15.62 4.03
C SER A 64 -1.93 -16.40 2.75
N THR A 65 -2.70 -17.48 2.85
CA THR A 65 -3.17 -18.25 1.69
C THR A 65 -4.70 -18.40 1.77
N PRO A 66 -5.48 -17.85 0.81
CA PRO A 66 -5.05 -17.10 -0.38
C PRO A 66 -4.41 -15.75 -0.04
N ARG A 67 -3.70 -15.17 -1.03
CA ARG A 67 -3.14 -13.82 -0.90
C ARG A 67 -4.25 -12.80 -0.80
N MET A 68 -4.08 -11.86 0.12
CA MET A 68 -5.01 -10.77 0.34
C MET A 68 -4.90 -9.68 -0.74
N HIS A 69 -5.97 -8.90 -0.85
CA HIS A 69 -6.01 -7.66 -1.58
C HIS A 69 -6.13 -6.49 -0.59
N LEU A 70 -5.33 -5.44 -0.78
CA LEU A 70 -5.37 -4.23 0.03
C LEU A 70 -5.30 -3.01 -0.88
N ALA A 71 -6.27 -2.10 -0.74
CA ALA A 71 -6.34 -0.85 -1.48
C ALA A 71 -6.04 0.35 -0.57
N PHE A 72 -5.16 1.24 -1.03
CA PHE A 72 -4.82 2.49 -0.38
C PHE A 72 -5.47 3.66 -1.11
N SER A 73 -6.05 4.58 -0.34
CA SER A 73 -6.64 5.80 -0.90
C SER A 73 -5.54 6.76 -1.39
N ALA A 74 -5.65 7.14 -2.65
CA ALA A 74 -4.88 8.21 -3.26
C ALA A 74 -5.71 9.50 -3.31
N LYS A 75 -5.02 10.65 -3.32
CA LYS A 75 -5.62 12.00 -3.40
C LYS A 75 -5.72 12.53 -4.83
N SER A 76 -5.12 11.84 -5.80
CA SER A 76 -5.15 12.23 -7.21
C SER A 76 -4.76 11.08 -8.14
N LYS A 77 -5.09 11.21 -9.43
CA LYS A 77 -4.61 10.29 -10.49
C LYS A 77 -3.08 10.22 -10.53
N ALA A 78 -2.41 11.35 -10.36
CA ALA A 78 -0.95 11.42 -10.33
C ALA A 78 -0.33 10.60 -9.18
N GLN A 79 -0.99 10.52 -8.02
CA GLN A 79 -0.54 9.65 -6.93
C GLN A 79 -0.70 8.17 -7.26
N VAL A 80 -1.79 7.79 -7.95
CA VAL A 80 -2.00 6.42 -8.46
C VAL A 80 -0.92 6.05 -9.48
N ASP A 81 -0.63 6.94 -10.43
CA ASP A 81 0.41 6.72 -11.43
C ASP A 81 1.81 6.60 -10.78
N ALA A 82 2.10 7.47 -9.81
CA ALA A 82 3.35 7.44 -9.07
C ALA A 82 3.50 6.17 -8.22
N PHE A 83 2.41 5.72 -7.58
CA PHE A 83 2.36 4.47 -6.83
C PHE A 83 2.70 3.27 -7.71
N HIS A 84 2.06 3.17 -8.88
CA HIS A 84 2.27 2.04 -9.79
C HIS A 84 3.72 1.98 -10.28
N ARG A 85 4.24 3.13 -10.75
CA ARG A 85 5.64 3.24 -11.17
C ARG A 85 6.61 2.88 -10.04
N ALA A 86 6.40 3.40 -8.83
CA ALA A 86 7.22 3.09 -7.68
C ALA A 86 7.19 1.60 -7.32
N GLY A 87 6.04 0.94 -7.48
CA GLY A 87 5.89 -0.49 -7.27
C GLY A 87 6.71 -1.32 -8.25
N LEU A 88 6.65 -0.97 -9.54
CA LEU A 88 7.46 -1.62 -10.58
C LEU A 88 8.96 -1.39 -10.37
N ASP A 89 9.36 -0.14 -10.08
CA ASP A 89 10.76 0.23 -9.80
C ASP A 89 11.31 -0.45 -8.53
N ALA A 90 10.42 -0.87 -7.62
CA ALA A 90 10.77 -1.61 -6.41
C ALA A 90 10.77 -3.14 -6.61
N GLY A 91 10.53 -3.63 -7.82
CA GLY A 91 10.53 -5.06 -8.15
C GLY A 91 9.17 -5.76 -8.01
N GLY A 92 8.10 -5.00 -7.73
CA GLY A 92 6.74 -5.52 -7.82
C GLY A 92 6.35 -5.86 -9.26
N LYS A 93 5.33 -6.70 -9.41
CA LYS A 93 4.84 -7.10 -10.74
C LYS A 93 3.58 -6.34 -11.10
N ASP A 94 3.46 -5.91 -12.34
CA ASP A 94 2.22 -5.30 -12.82
C ASP A 94 1.06 -6.28 -12.66
N ASN A 95 -0.06 -5.78 -12.13
CA ASN A 95 -1.33 -6.50 -12.02
C ASN A 95 -2.50 -5.67 -12.58
N GLY A 96 -2.18 -4.54 -13.23
CA GLY A 96 -3.15 -3.61 -13.77
C GLY A 96 -2.62 -2.19 -13.77
N ALA A 97 -2.22 -1.71 -14.94
CA ALA A 97 -1.76 -0.34 -15.15
C ALA A 97 -2.75 0.73 -14.66
N PRO A 98 -2.29 1.97 -14.38
CA PRO A 98 -3.16 3.08 -14.02
C PRO A 98 -4.25 3.34 -15.07
N GLY A 99 -5.47 3.58 -14.62
CA GLY A 99 -6.59 3.85 -15.52
C GLY A 99 -7.94 3.90 -14.82
N TYR A 100 -8.99 4.22 -15.57
CA TYR A 100 -10.36 4.13 -15.05
C TYR A 100 -10.84 2.68 -15.02
N ARG A 101 -11.61 2.35 -13.98
CA ARG A 101 -12.33 1.07 -13.81
C ARG A 101 -13.84 1.33 -13.90
N PRO A 102 -14.39 1.61 -15.10
CA PRO A 102 -15.81 1.96 -15.25
C PRO A 102 -16.76 0.83 -14.81
N GLN A 103 -16.26 -0.41 -14.76
CA GLN A 103 -17.00 -1.56 -14.24
C GLN A 103 -17.24 -1.53 -12.71
N TYR A 104 -16.50 -0.70 -11.96
CA TYR A 104 -16.71 -0.52 -10.52
C TYR A 104 -17.69 0.62 -10.27
N HIS A 105 -17.31 1.85 -10.65
CA HIS A 105 -18.19 2.99 -10.75
C HIS A 105 -17.53 4.14 -11.54
N PRO A 106 -18.30 5.12 -12.05
CA PRO A 106 -17.74 6.32 -12.67
C PRO A 106 -16.76 7.05 -11.74
N GLY A 107 -15.61 7.48 -12.25
CA GLY A 107 -14.58 8.19 -11.47
C GLY A 107 -13.62 7.28 -10.70
N TYR A 108 -13.75 5.96 -10.75
CA TYR A 108 -12.80 5.03 -10.11
C TYR A 108 -11.50 4.94 -10.92
N TYR A 109 -10.45 5.66 -10.52
CA TYR A 109 -9.13 5.60 -11.15
C TYR A 109 -8.15 4.85 -10.25
N ALA A 110 -7.55 3.77 -10.73
CA ALA A 110 -6.72 2.90 -9.91
C ALA A 110 -5.58 2.22 -10.66
N ALA A 111 -4.65 1.65 -9.90
CA ALA A 111 -3.56 0.81 -10.39
C ALA A 111 -3.24 -0.30 -9.38
N PHE A 112 -2.72 -1.43 -9.89
CA PHE A 112 -2.50 -2.65 -9.12
C PHE A 112 -1.08 -3.18 -9.33
N VAL A 113 -0.43 -3.57 -8.25
CA VAL A 113 0.90 -4.18 -8.25
C VAL A 113 0.89 -5.38 -7.31
N LEU A 114 1.49 -6.49 -7.73
CA LEU A 114 1.79 -7.60 -6.83
C LEU A 114 3.05 -7.27 -6.04
N ASP A 115 2.96 -7.38 -4.72
CA ASP A 115 4.12 -7.24 -3.82
C ASP A 115 5.07 -8.46 -3.94
N PRO A 116 6.21 -8.47 -3.23
CA PRO A 116 7.17 -9.58 -3.24
C PRO A 116 6.56 -10.95 -2.91
N ASP A 117 5.54 -10.98 -2.05
CA ASP A 117 4.86 -12.21 -1.63
C ASP A 117 3.65 -12.56 -2.51
N GLY A 118 3.24 -11.68 -3.43
CA GLY A 118 2.11 -11.85 -4.33
C GLY A 118 0.77 -11.32 -3.79
N TYR A 119 0.77 -10.49 -2.76
CA TYR A 119 -0.40 -9.72 -2.34
C TYR A 119 -0.80 -8.72 -3.42
N ASN A 120 -2.11 -8.58 -3.67
CA ASN A 120 -2.63 -7.64 -4.66
C ASN A 120 -2.81 -6.25 -4.05
N ILE A 121 -1.84 -5.36 -4.27
CA ILE A 121 -1.85 -4.02 -3.69
C ILE A 121 -2.37 -3.00 -4.69
N GLU A 122 -3.33 -2.20 -4.27
CA GLU A 122 -3.97 -1.17 -5.08
C GLU A 122 -3.74 0.23 -4.52
N ALA A 123 -3.61 1.21 -5.40
CA ALA A 123 -3.89 2.60 -5.09
C ALA A 123 -5.10 3.07 -5.89
N VAL A 124 -6.06 3.70 -5.22
CA VAL A 124 -7.32 4.15 -5.81
C VAL A 124 -7.59 5.62 -5.52
N TYR A 125 -7.97 6.36 -6.56
CA TYR A 125 -8.51 7.71 -6.48
C TYR A 125 -9.95 7.71 -6.98
N HIS A 126 -10.87 8.20 -6.15
CA HIS A 126 -12.27 8.40 -6.52
C HIS A 126 -12.45 9.85 -6.99
N GLU A 127 -12.46 10.04 -8.30
CA GLU A 127 -12.74 11.33 -8.91
C GLU A 127 -14.22 11.67 -8.68
N THR A 128 -14.48 12.69 -7.88
CA THR A 128 -15.83 13.26 -7.76
C THR A 128 -16.19 13.98 -9.07
N PRO A 129 -17.44 13.86 -9.53
CA PRO A 129 -17.95 14.63 -10.67
C PRO A 129 -17.78 16.14 -10.51
#